data_AF-A0A1G9IDL0-F1
#
_entry.id   AF-A0A1G9IDL0-F1
#
_cell.length_a   1.000
_cell.length_b   1.000
_cell.length_c   1.000
_cell.angle_alpha   90.00
_cell.angle_beta   90.00
_cell.angle_gamma   90.00
#
_symmetry.space_group_name_H-M   'P 1'
#
loop_
_entity.id
_entity.type
_entity.pdbx_description
1 polymer ?
#
loop_
_entity_poly.entity_id
_entity_poly.type
_entity_poly.pdbx_seq_one_letter_code
_entity_poly.pdbx_strand_id
1 'polypeptide(L)'
;MISETAERKGQWEMAWKRWILQSARTWDDVAGIIQLINISEIDHDHMLFTQYALDLNLIIQALNNQEASFENLYKGDEIFQRLLDYAKIHFEHEKVIMEQMKSPLMKAHLEQHAIFMKMIEDHYKEFKQGRLHIVSGLKLSVLDWWVNHINGIDYQTFVVRNSHSGEEVHNE
;
A
#
# COMPACT_ATOMS: atom_id res chain seq x y z
N MET A 1 -30.50 17.56 -3.50
CA MET A 1 -30.94 16.34 -2.76
C MET A 1 -30.21 15.07 -3.19
N ILE A 2 -29.99 14.77 -4.49
CA ILE A 2 -29.25 13.56 -4.91
C ILE A 2 -27.72 13.71 -4.74
N SER A 3 -27.17 14.93 -4.91
CA SER A 3 -25.73 15.17 -4.72
C SER A 3 -25.31 15.10 -3.25
N GLU A 4 -26.14 15.65 -2.35
CA GLU A 4 -25.87 15.75 -0.91
C GLU A 4 -25.87 14.38 -0.21
N THR A 5 -26.67 13.43 -0.69
CA THR A 5 -26.67 12.03 -0.20
C THR A 5 -25.52 11.22 -0.75
N ALA A 6 -25.11 11.42 -2.00
CA ALA A 6 -23.94 10.77 -2.60
C ALA A 6 -22.63 11.28 -1.95
N GLU A 7 -22.54 12.58 -1.72
CA GLU A 7 -21.39 13.24 -1.08
C GLU A 7 -21.25 12.79 0.39
N ARG A 8 -22.36 12.70 1.12
CA ARG A 8 -22.39 12.15 2.49
C ARG A 8 -22.05 10.65 2.56
N LYS A 9 -22.47 9.86 1.56
CA LYS A 9 -22.10 8.44 1.45
C LYS A 9 -20.60 8.27 1.17
N GLY A 10 -20.04 9.07 0.27
CA GLY A 10 -18.60 9.07 -0.02
C GLY A 10 -17.76 9.49 1.19
N GLN A 11 -18.17 10.54 1.91
CA GLN A 11 -17.51 10.93 3.16
C GLN A 11 -17.53 9.83 4.22
N TRP A 12 -18.67 9.12 4.35
CA TRP A 12 -18.80 7.99 5.25
C TRP A 12 -17.87 6.83 4.88
N GLU A 13 -17.82 6.46 3.60
CA GLU A 13 -16.93 5.38 3.11
C GLU A 13 -15.45 5.73 3.35
N MET A 14 -15.05 6.99 3.13
CA MET A 14 -13.69 7.44 3.41
C MET A 14 -13.36 7.43 4.91
N ALA A 15 -14.29 7.87 5.75
CA ALA A 15 -14.12 7.82 7.20
C ALA A 15 -14.03 6.38 7.72
N TRP A 16 -14.85 5.48 7.17
CA TRP A 16 -14.85 4.06 7.50
C TRP A 16 -13.54 3.38 7.10
N LYS A 17 -13.09 3.56 5.85
CA LYS A 17 -11.80 3.04 5.38
C LYS A 17 -10.66 3.53 6.28
N ARG A 18 -10.62 4.84 6.55
CA ARG A 18 -9.58 5.41 7.40
C ARG A 18 -9.59 4.81 8.82
N TRP A 19 -10.78 4.58 9.39
CA TRP A 19 -10.92 3.93 10.69
C TRP A 19 -10.36 2.52 10.68
N ILE A 20 -10.71 1.69 9.67
CA ILE A 20 -10.16 0.34 9.51
C ILE A 20 -8.63 0.39 9.50
N LEU A 21 -8.04 1.21 8.63
CA LEU A 21 -6.58 1.30 8.47
C LEU A 21 -5.87 1.75 9.74
N GLN A 22 -6.51 2.62 10.53
CA GLN A 22 -5.96 3.08 11.79
C GLN A 22 -6.00 1.97 12.86
N SER A 23 -7.10 1.22 12.97
CA SER A 23 -7.29 0.18 13.99
C SER A 23 -6.68 -1.18 13.63
N ALA A 24 -6.40 -1.44 12.35
CA ALA A 24 -5.93 -2.72 11.86
C ALA A 24 -4.62 -3.18 12.51
N ARG A 25 -4.57 -4.48 12.81
CA ARG A 25 -3.45 -5.21 13.40
C ARG A 25 -3.06 -6.45 12.61
N THR A 26 -4.00 -7.07 11.92
CA THR A 26 -3.76 -8.28 11.10
C THR A 26 -4.27 -8.08 9.68
N TRP A 27 -3.81 -8.94 8.77
CA TRP A 27 -4.31 -8.99 7.40
C TRP A 27 -5.86 -9.09 7.35
N ASP A 28 -6.46 -9.91 8.20
CA ASP A 28 -7.91 -10.12 8.22
C ASP A 28 -8.70 -8.82 8.49
N ASP A 29 -8.12 -7.87 9.22
CA ASP A 29 -8.74 -6.56 9.49
C ASP A 29 -8.88 -5.70 8.22
N VAL A 30 -8.00 -5.91 7.23
CA VAL A 30 -7.90 -5.09 6.00
C VAL A 30 -8.23 -5.84 4.72
N ALA A 31 -8.25 -7.17 4.75
CA ALA A 31 -8.50 -8.01 3.57
C ALA A 31 -9.80 -7.64 2.84
N GLY A 32 -10.85 -7.30 3.59
CA GLY A 32 -12.16 -6.93 3.03
C GLY A 32 -12.19 -5.61 2.25
N ILE A 33 -11.13 -4.78 2.32
CA ILE A 33 -11.03 -3.52 1.59
C ILE A 33 -9.94 -3.52 0.51
N ILE A 34 -9.28 -4.65 0.28
CA ILE A 34 -8.25 -4.84 -0.75
C ILE A 34 -8.82 -5.71 -1.85
N GLN A 35 -8.76 -5.23 -3.10
CA GLN A 35 -9.20 -5.99 -4.26
C GLN A 35 -8.12 -6.98 -4.69
N LEU A 36 -8.53 -8.21 -4.98
CA LEU A 36 -7.67 -9.18 -5.65
C LEU A 36 -7.63 -8.87 -7.14
N ILE A 37 -6.44 -8.85 -7.71
CA ILE A 37 -6.22 -8.63 -9.15
C ILE A 37 -6.12 -9.94 -9.94
N ASN A 38 -6.20 -11.10 -9.26
CA ASN A 38 -6.18 -12.45 -9.82
C ASN A 38 -4.87 -12.79 -10.56
N ILE A 39 -3.76 -12.19 -10.12
CA ILE A 39 -2.40 -12.60 -10.49
C ILE A 39 -1.76 -13.10 -9.21
N SER A 40 -1.64 -14.42 -9.08
CA SER A 40 -1.33 -15.07 -7.79
C SER A 40 -0.06 -14.56 -7.11
N GLU A 41 0.97 -14.23 -7.89
CA GLU A 41 2.22 -13.67 -7.37
C GLU A 41 2.01 -12.25 -6.82
N ILE A 42 1.25 -11.42 -7.54
CA ILE A 42 0.96 -10.04 -7.13
C ILE A 42 -0.01 -9.99 -5.94
N ASP A 43 -1.07 -10.80 -5.96
CA ASP A 43 -2.01 -10.88 -4.82
C ASP A 43 -1.28 -11.37 -3.55
N HIS A 44 -0.30 -12.27 -3.70
CA HIS A 44 0.55 -12.71 -2.62
C HIS A 44 1.45 -11.58 -2.10
N ASP A 45 2.06 -10.81 -3.00
CA ASP A 45 2.87 -9.65 -2.63
C ASP A 45 2.05 -8.57 -1.91
N HIS A 46 0.83 -8.29 -2.39
CA HIS A 46 -0.11 -7.36 -1.76
C HIS A 46 -0.42 -7.77 -0.32
N MET A 47 -0.67 -9.06 -0.09
CA MET A 47 -0.88 -9.61 1.24
C MET A 47 0.37 -9.48 2.13
N LEU A 48 1.54 -9.93 1.65
CA LEU A 48 2.77 -9.93 2.44
C LEU A 48 3.23 -8.53 2.81
N PHE A 49 3.24 -7.60 1.85
CA PHE A 49 3.59 -6.20 2.13
C PHE A 49 2.63 -5.58 3.14
N THR A 50 1.32 -5.85 3.00
CA THR A 50 0.32 -5.35 3.96
C THR A 50 0.61 -5.86 5.37
N GLN A 51 0.98 -7.13 5.53
CA GLN A 51 1.38 -7.66 6.83
C GLN A 51 2.62 -6.93 7.37
N TYR A 52 3.63 -6.66 6.55
CA TYR A 52 4.80 -5.90 6.98
C TYR A 52 4.47 -4.46 7.38
N ALA A 53 3.54 -3.82 6.68
CA ALA A 53 3.05 -2.50 7.04
C ALA A 53 2.28 -2.52 8.37
N LEU A 54 1.51 -3.57 8.64
CA LEU A 54 0.81 -3.76 9.92
C LEU A 54 1.78 -3.99 11.09
N ASP A 55 2.92 -4.62 10.85
CA ASP A 55 3.96 -4.85 11.87
C ASP A 55 4.58 -3.53 12.39
N LEU A 56 4.41 -2.41 11.67
CA LEU A 56 4.73 -1.07 12.19
C LEU A 56 4.02 -0.74 13.52
N ASN A 57 2.89 -1.41 13.80
CA ASN A 57 2.22 -1.30 15.10
C ASN A 57 3.15 -1.62 16.27
N LEU A 58 4.11 -2.55 16.10
CA LEU A 58 5.07 -2.91 17.14
C LEU A 58 5.97 -1.73 17.49
N ILE A 59 6.46 -1.03 16.47
CA ILE A 59 7.28 0.19 16.64
C ILE A 59 6.43 1.26 17.33
N ILE A 60 5.25 1.58 16.80
CA ILE A 60 4.40 2.65 17.32
C ILE A 60 4.05 2.43 18.80
N GLN A 61 3.76 1.19 19.21
CA GLN A 61 3.51 0.85 20.62
C GLN A 61 4.74 1.07 21.49
N ALA A 62 5.91 0.59 21.06
CA ALA A 62 7.17 0.80 21.78
C ALA A 62 7.50 2.29 21.97
N LEU A 63 7.26 3.11 20.94
CA LEU A 63 7.51 4.56 20.99
C LEU A 63 6.54 5.28 21.93
N ASN A 64 5.25 4.93 21.89
CA ASN A 64 4.22 5.57 22.72
C ASN A 64 4.40 5.31 24.22
N ASN A 65 4.95 4.15 24.59
CA ASN A 65 5.21 3.80 25.98
C ASN A 65 6.47 4.46 26.56
N GLN A 66 7.16 5.33 25.78
CA GLN A 66 8.44 5.96 26.13
C GLN A 66 9.58 4.97 26.45
N GLU A 67 9.42 3.71 26.08
CA GLU A 67 10.44 2.66 26.22
C GLU A 67 11.27 2.57 24.94
N ALA A 68 12.05 3.62 24.64
CA ALA A 68 13.05 3.59 23.58
C ALA A 68 14.24 2.70 24.02
N SER A 69 14.06 1.39 23.97
CA SER A 69 15.13 0.41 24.18
C SER A 69 15.92 0.20 22.88
N PHE A 70 17.19 -0.21 23.01
CA PHE A 70 18.00 -0.61 21.85
C PHE A 70 17.32 -1.70 21.03
N GLU A 71 16.60 -2.62 21.67
CA GLU A 71 15.83 -3.67 21.01
C GLU A 71 14.70 -3.09 20.14
N ASN A 72 13.95 -2.12 20.65
CA ASN A 72 12.86 -1.48 19.91
C ASN A 72 13.37 -0.66 18.71
N LEU A 73 14.53 -0.02 18.85
CA LEU A 73 15.20 0.66 17.75
C LEU A 73 15.68 -0.32 16.67
N TYR A 74 16.26 -1.45 17.08
CA TYR A 74 16.70 -2.50 16.15
C TYR A 74 15.51 -3.10 15.37
N LYS A 75 14.41 -3.45 16.06
CA LYS A 75 13.18 -3.94 15.41
C LYS A 75 12.59 -2.91 14.46
N GLY A 76 12.65 -1.63 14.82
CA GLY A 76 12.18 -0.56 13.94
C GLY A 76 12.99 -0.47 12.66
N ASP A 77 14.32 -0.52 12.78
CA ASP A 77 15.24 -0.55 11.64
C ASP A 77 14.96 -1.73 10.70
N GLU A 78 14.80 -2.94 11.27
CA GLU A 78 14.46 -4.16 10.52
C GLU A 78 13.15 -4.03 9.74
N ILE A 79 12.09 -3.50 10.36
CA ILE A 79 10.80 -3.32 9.71
C ILE A 79 10.91 -2.31 8.55
N PHE A 80 11.63 -1.20 8.72
CA PHE A 80 11.83 -0.23 7.64
C PHE A 80 12.59 -0.83 6.45
N GLN A 81 13.66 -1.59 6.72
CA GLN A 81 14.41 -2.29 5.67
C GLN A 81 13.51 -3.28 4.95
N ARG A 82 12.75 -4.08 5.69
CA ARG A 82 11.82 -5.06 5.11
C ARG A 82 10.74 -4.42 4.24
N LEU A 83 10.18 -3.28 4.65
CA LEU A 83 9.23 -2.52 3.84
C LEU A 83 9.86 -2.04 2.53
N LEU A 84 11.04 -1.43 2.59
CA LEU A 84 11.72 -0.91 1.40
C LEU A 84 12.13 -2.01 0.44
N ASP A 85 12.69 -3.10 0.95
CA ASP A 85 13.16 -4.20 0.11
C ASP A 85 12.00 -4.96 -0.51
N TYR A 86 10.93 -5.21 0.25
CA TYR A 86 9.78 -5.92 -0.28
C TYR A 86 8.95 -5.09 -1.26
N ALA A 87 8.81 -3.77 -1.03
CA ALA A 87 8.19 -2.88 -2.01
C ALA A 87 8.94 -2.90 -3.35
N LYS A 88 10.28 -2.90 -3.34
CA LYS A 88 11.09 -2.99 -4.57
C LYS A 88 10.86 -4.29 -5.32
N ILE A 89 10.81 -5.42 -4.60
CA ILE A 89 10.56 -6.75 -5.19
C ILE A 89 9.20 -6.75 -5.88
N HIS A 90 8.15 -6.36 -5.16
CA HIS A 90 6.80 -6.29 -5.69
C HIS A 90 6.69 -5.35 -6.90
N PHE A 91 7.23 -4.14 -6.83
CA PHE A 91 7.20 -3.19 -7.95
C PHE A 91 7.98 -3.68 -9.18
N GLU A 92 9.04 -4.46 -8.99
CA GLU A 92 9.74 -5.08 -10.12
C GLU A 92 8.90 -6.21 -10.75
N HIS A 93 8.18 -7.01 -9.96
CA HIS A 93 7.23 -8.00 -10.49
C HIS A 93 6.15 -7.33 -11.36
N GLU A 94 5.54 -6.26 -10.85
CA GLU A 94 4.55 -5.49 -11.61
C GLU A 94 5.13 -4.90 -12.89
N LYS A 95 6.35 -4.35 -12.83
CA LYS A 95 7.06 -3.80 -13.98
C LYS A 95 7.28 -4.87 -15.06
N VAL A 96 7.76 -6.05 -14.69
CA VAL A 96 7.96 -7.16 -15.64
C VAL A 96 6.65 -7.51 -16.35
N ILE A 97 5.54 -7.59 -15.62
CA ILE A 97 4.22 -7.87 -16.22
C ILE A 97 3.78 -6.72 -17.13
N MET A 98 3.93 -5.46 -16.69
CA MET A 98 3.58 -4.27 -17.47
C MET A 98 4.39 -4.18 -18.78
N GLU A 99 5.67 -4.55 -18.77
CA GLU A 99 6.53 -4.61 -19.95
C GLU A 99 6.05 -5.69 -20.94
N GLN A 100 5.73 -6.88 -20.44
CA GLN A 100 5.24 -7.99 -21.26
C GLN A 100 3.92 -7.66 -21.97
N MET A 101 2.98 -7.03 -21.25
CA MET A 101 1.69 -6.62 -21.82
C MET A 101 1.74 -5.28 -22.55
N LYS A 102 2.91 -4.62 -22.62
CA LYS A 102 3.12 -3.29 -23.21
C LYS A 102 2.11 -2.26 -22.68
N SER A 103 1.96 -2.21 -21.36
CA SER A 103 1.01 -1.30 -20.72
C SER A 103 1.39 0.16 -21.01
N PRO A 104 0.48 0.99 -21.56
CA PRO A 104 0.74 2.41 -21.77
C PRO A 104 0.68 3.21 -20.47
N LEU A 105 0.19 2.62 -19.38
CA LEU A 105 0.16 3.24 -18.05
C LEU A 105 1.48 3.08 -17.30
N MET A 106 2.40 2.25 -17.81
CA MET A 106 3.63 1.88 -17.11
C MET A 106 4.42 3.09 -16.60
N LYS A 107 4.56 4.14 -17.41
CA LYS A 107 5.29 5.35 -16.98
C LYS A 107 4.65 6.00 -15.75
N ALA A 108 3.35 6.27 -15.80
CA ALA A 108 2.64 6.90 -14.68
C ALA A 108 2.58 6.00 -13.45
N HIS A 109 2.49 4.68 -13.66
CA HIS A 109 2.52 3.68 -12.59
C HIS A 109 3.87 3.71 -11.84
N LEU A 110 4.99 3.64 -12.57
CA LEU A 110 6.34 3.69 -11.98
C LEU A 110 6.63 5.02 -11.27
N GLU A 111 6.03 6.13 -11.72
CA GLU A 111 6.12 7.42 -11.02
C GLU A 111 5.45 7.36 -9.64
N GLN A 112 4.30 6.68 -9.52
CA GLN A 112 3.63 6.48 -8.22
C GLN A 112 4.48 5.60 -7.29
N HIS A 113 5.06 4.51 -7.81
CA HIS A 113 5.99 3.66 -7.06
C HIS A 113 7.18 4.46 -6.50
N ALA A 114 7.78 5.32 -7.32
CA ALA A 114 8.91 6.16 -6.90
C ALA A 114 8.53 7.13 -5.77
N ILE A 115 7.34 7.73 -5.84
CA ILE A 115 6.81 8.61 -4.79
C ILE A 115 6.62 7.84 -3.48
N PHE A 116 6.07 6.63 -3.55
CA PHE A 116 5.87 5.79 -2.38
C PHE A 116 7.17 5.35 -1.72
N MET A 117 8.14 4.90 -2.52
CA MET A 117 9.47 4.52 -2.03
C MET A 117 10.12 5.70 -1.29
N LYS A 118 10.09 6.89 -1.88
CA LYS A 118 10.62 8.10 -1.26
C LYS A 118 9.93 8.42 0.06
N MET A 119 8.61 8.26 0.15
CA MET A 119 7.87 8.47 1.39
C MET A 119 8.36 7.55 2.51
N ILE A 120 8.58 6.26 2.25
CA ILE A 120 9.10 5.32 3.25
C ILE A 120 10.54 5.69 3.63
N GLU A 121 11.39 6.02 2.66
CA GLU A 121 12.78 6.43 2.88
C GLU A 121 12.89 7.69 3.75
N ASP A 122 12.04 8.69 3.49
CA ASP A 122 11.98 9.92 4.27
C ASP A 122 11.62 9.59 5.72
N HIS A 123 10.57 8.79 5.98
CA HIS A 123 10.22 8.39 7.35
C HIS A 123 11.31 7.56 8.03
N TYR A 124 12.01 6.70 7.28
CA TYR A 124 13.14 5.93 7.80
C TYR A 124 14.30 6.83 8.21
N LYS A 125 14.56 7.90 7.46
CA LYS A 125 15.55 8.92 7.83
C LYS A 125 15.14 9.64 9.11
N GLU A 126 13.87 10.01 9.26
CA GLU A 126 13.36 10.64 10.49
C GLU A 126 13.48 9.70 11.70
N PHE A 127 13.17 8.42 11.52
CA PHE A 127 13.36 7.37 12.53
C PHE A 127 14.81 7.28 12.98
N LYS A 128 15.77 7.18 12.05
CA LYS A 128 17.20 7.13 12.36
C LYS A 128 17.74 8.37 13.07
N GLN A 129 17.04 9.49 12.96
CA GLN A 129 17.37 10.74 13.67
C GLN A 129 16.65 10.87 15.02
N GLY A 130 15.93 9.83 15.47
CA GLY A 130 15.21 9.82 16.73
C GLY A 130 13.94 10.68 16.73
N ARG A 131 13.43 11.10 15.57
CA ARG A 131 12.18 11.90 15.46
C ARG A 131 10.95 11.00 15.41
N LEU A 132 10.75 10.29 16.51
CA LEU A 132 9.78 9.20 16.66
C LEU A 132 8.32 9.65 16.51
N HIS A 133 8.01 10.89 16.86
CA HIS A 133 6.68 11.47 16.68
C HIS A 133 6.24 11.53 15.20
N ILE A 134 7.19 11.70 14.27
CA ILE A 134 6.93 11.73 12.82
C ILE A 134 6.54 10.33 12.32
N VAL A 135 7.10 9.29 12.93
CA VAL A 135 6.85 7.88 12.58
C VAL A 135 5.47 7.41 13.05
N SER A 136 4.82 8.10 13.99
CA SER A 136 3.50 7.73 14.52
C SER A 136 2.40 7.66 13.45
N GLY A 137 2.50 8.47 12.39
CA GLY A 137 1.58 8.47 11.25
C GLY A 137 1.97 7.55 10.11
N LEU A 138 3.12 6.86 10.19
CA LEU A 138 3.68 6.10 9.09
C LEU A 138 2.78 4.94 8.67
N LYS A 139 2.30 4.14 9.63
CA LYS A 139 1.44 2.97 9.34
C LYS A 139 0.24 3.38 8.49
N LEU A 140 -0.44 4.45 8.91
CA LEU A 140 -1.62 4.94 8.20
C LEU A 140 -1.26 5.48 6.82
N SER A 141 -0.14 6.20 6.69
CA SER A 141 0.30 6.75 5.40
C SER A 141 0.67 5.64 4.40
N VAL A 142 1.38 4.61 4.87
CA VAL A 142 1.75 3.44 4.08
C VAL A 142 0.52 2.66 3.65
N LEU A 143 -0.35 2.27 4.59
CA LEU A 143 -1.53 1.47 4.27
C LEU A 143 -2.54 2.24 3.42
N ASP A 144 -2.72 3.54 3.65
CA ASP A 144 -3.65 4.35 2.85
C ASP A 144 -3.19 4.44 1.39
N TRP A 145 -1.92 4.77 1.15
CA TRP A 145 -1.37 4.76 -0.20
C TRP A 145 -1.45 3.37 -0.82
N TRP A 146 -1.02 2.34 -0.10
CA TRP A 146 -0.97 0.96 -0.59
C TRP A 146 -2.33 0.44 -1.03
N VAL A 147 -3.36 0.55 -0.17
CA VAL A 147 -4.70 0.07 -0.49
C VAL A 147 -5.34 0.90 -1.62
N ASN A 148 -5.08 2.21 -1.68
CA ASN A 148 -5.55 3.04 -2.79
C ASN A 148 -4.87 2.66 -4.12
N HIS A 149 -3.57 2.38 -4.08
CA HIS A 149 -2.77 1.99 -5.24
C HIS A 149 -3.25 0.63 -5.80
N ILE A 150 -3.43 -0.37 -4.93
CA ILE A 150 -3.97 -1.69 -5.34
C ILE A 150 -5.33 -1.55 -6.01
N ASN A 151 -6.28 -0.91 -5.32
CA ASN A 151 -7.67 -0.88 -5.76
C ASN A 151 -7.89 0.04 -6.97
N GLY A 152 -7.04 1.04 -7.14
CA GLY A 152 -7.19 2.05 -8.19
C GLY A 152 -6.27 1.81 -9.38
N ILE A 153 -4.97 1.67 -9.13
CA ILE A 153 -3.93 1.64 -10.16
C ILE A 153 -3.66 0.20 -10.61
N ASP A 154 -3.41 -0.73 -9.68
CA ASP A 154 -3.08 -2.11 -10.04
C ASP A 154 -4.28 -2.80 -10.67
N TYR A 155 -5.45 -2.68 -10.04
CA TYR A 155 -6.69 -3.24 -10.57
C TYR A 155 -7.02 -2.70 -11.98
N GLN A 156 -6.87 -1.39 -12.20
CA GLN A 156 -7.09 -0.81 -13.52
C GLN A 156 -6.07 -1.29 -14.56
N THR A 157 -4.81 -1.42 -14.14
CA THR A 157 -3.69 -1.84 -15.02
C THR A 157 -3.82 -3.30 -15.43
N PHE A 158 -4.10 -4.19 -14.48
CA PHE A 158 -4.00 -5.64 -14.65
C PHE A 158 -5.33 -6.37 -14.86
N VAL A 159 -6.46 -5.82 -14.38
CA VAL A 159 -7.76 -6.48 -14.52
C VAL A 159 -8.58 -5.83 -15.63
N VAL A 160 -9.00 -4.58 -15.43
CA VAL A 160 -9.95 -3.90 -16.33
C VAL A 160 -9.42 -3.85 -17.76
N ARG A 161 -8.15 -3.52 -17.93
CA ARG A 161 -7.53 -3.40 -19.24
C ARG A 161 -7.39 -4.74 -19.96
N ASN A 162 -7.11 -5.82 -19.22
CA ASN A 162 -7.03 -7.16 -19.78
C ASN A 162 -8.41 -7.68 -20.22
N SER A 163 -9.49 -7.27 -19.56
CA SER A 163 -10.85 -7.58 -20.00
C SER A 163 -11.22 -6.92 -21.33
N HIS A 164 -10.73 -5.69 -21.60
CA HIS A 164 -11.04 -4.95 -22.83
C HIS A 164 -10.18 -5.36 -24.03
N SER A 165 -9.01 -5.98 -23.82
CA SER A 165 -8.21 -6.56 -24.92
C SER A 165 -8.80 -7.88 -25.48
N GLY A 166 -9.87 -8.42 -24.88
CA GLY A 166 -10.54 -9.65 -25.30
C GLY A 166 -11.76 -9.48 -26.21
N GLU A 167 -12.24 -8.26 -26.45
CA GLU A 167 -13.49 -8.01 -27.21
C GLU A 167 -13.29 -7.52 -28.67
N GLU A 168 -12.05 -7.28 -29.11
CA GLU A 168 -11.76 -6.88 -30.51
C GLU A 168 -11.23 -8.04 -31.38
N VAL A 169 -11.91 -9.19 -31.40
CA VAL A 169 -11.77 -10.16 -32.50
C VAL A 169 -13.11 -10.84 -32.75
N HIS A 170 -13.95 -10.23 -33.58
CA HIS A 170 -14.80 -10.89 -34.59
C HIS A 170 -15.78 -9.88 -35.17
N ASN A 171 -15.36 -9.21 -36.24
CA ASN A 171 -16.23 -8.79 -37.33
C ASN A 171 -15.36 -8.41 -38.52
N GLU A 172 -15.03 -9.41 -39.34
CA GLU A 172 -14.90 -9.33 -40.81
C GLU A 172 -14.95 -10.75 -41.38
#